data_AF-A0A3S4VGJ8-F1
#
_entry.id   AF-A0A3S4VGJ8-F1
#
_cell.length_a   1.000
_cell.length_b   1.000
_cell.length_c   1.000
_cell.angle_alpha   90.00
_cell.angle_beta   90.00
_cell.angle_gamma   90.00
#
_symmetry.space_group_name_H-M   'P 1'
#
loop_
_entity.id
_entity.type
_entity.pdbx_description
1 polymer ?
#
loop_
_entity_poly.entity_id
_entity_poly.type
_entity_poly.pdbx_seq_one_letter_code
_entity_poly.pdbx_strand_id
1 'polypeptide(L)' 'MSITALAFDFGMKSIGCAVGQSITGTAQALPAFNARDGIPNWKISKNA' A
#
# COMPACT_ATOMS: atom_id res chain seq x y z
N MET A 1 -11.99 13.16 -16.29
CA MET A 1 -10.66 12.58 -16.02
C MET A 1 -10.81 11.48 -14.97
N SER A 2 -10.09 10.37 -15.12
CA SER A 2 -10.02 9.30 -14.11
C SER A 2 -8.70 9.44 -13.35
N ILE A 3 -8.75 9.31 -12.03
CA ILE A 3 -7.57 9.33 -11.15
C ILE A 3 -7.52 7.97 -10.44
N THR A 4 -6.39 7.29 -10.60
CA THR A 4 -6.00 6.17 -9.73
C THR A 4 -4.96 6.70 -8.76
N ALA A 5 -5.17 6.48 -7.46
CA ALA A 5 -4.28 6.95 -6.40
C ALA A 5 -3.73 5.78 -5.58
N LEU A 6 -2.47 5.89 -5.17
CA LEU A 6 -1.87 5.03 -4.14
C LEU A 6 -1.73 5.83 -2.85
N ALA A 7 -2.10 5.23 -1.74
CA ALA A 7 -1.94 5.79 -0.41
C ALA A 7 -1.02 4.89 0.42
N PHE A 8 -0.10 5.51 1.16
CA PHE A 8 0.83 4.83 2.06
C PHE A 8 0.66 5.37 3.48
N ASP A 9 0.59 4.45 4.44
CA ASP A 9 0.60 4.77 5.87
C ASP A 9 1.94 4.31 6.46
N PHE A 10 2.80 5.28 6.78
CA PHE A 10 4.17 4.98 7.19
C PHE A 10 4.22 4.53 8.66
N GLY A 11 4.87 3.40 8.90
CA GLY A 11 5.17 2.92 10.25
C GLY A 11 6.54 2.25 10.34
N MET A 12 7.11 2.29 11.55
CA MET A 12 8.45 1.74 11.82
C MET A 12 8.54 0.22 11.64
N LYS A 13 7.42 -0.48 11.85
CA LYS A 13 7.31 -1.95 11.80
C LYS A 13 6.42 -2.46 10.66
N SER A 14 5.47 -1.65 10.22
CA SER A 14 4.50 -2.00 9.18
C SER A 14 4.17 -0.73 8.42
N ILE A 15 4.15 -0.81 7.10
CA ILE A 15 3.74 0.29 6.21
C ILE A 15 2.51 -0.17 5.45
N GLY A 16 1.37 0.48 5.72
CA GLY A 16 0.12 0.21 5.04
C GLY A 16 0.13 0.73 3.60
N CYS A 17 -0.65 0.10 2.72
CA CYS A 17 -0.83 0.52 1.35
C CYS A 17 -2.29 0.33 0.91
N ALA A 18 -2.82 1.23 0.10
CA ALA A 18 -4.14 1.10 -0.52
C ALA A 18 -4.16 1.70 -1.92
N VAL A 19 -5.05 1.20 -2.77
CA VAL A 19 -5.32 1.74 -4.10
C VAL A 19 -6.76 2.27 -4.16
N GLY A 20 -6.94 3.46 -4.73
CA GLY A 20 -8.25 4.11 -4.90
C GLY A 20 -8.54 4.46 -6.36
N GLN A 21 -9.81 4.42 -6.74
CA GLN A 21 -10.30 4.79 -8.07
C GLN A 21 -11.34 5.91 -7.95
N SER A 22 -11.09 7.03 -8.63
CA SER A 22 -11.99 8.20 -8.55
C SER A 22 -13.33 7.97 -9.23
N ILE A 23 -13.41 7.05 -10.19
CA ILE A 23 -14.66 6.73 -10.92
C ILE A 23 -15.66 6.08 -9.97
N THR A 24 -15.22 5.10 -9.19
CA THR A 24 -16.09 4.37 -8.24
C THR A 24 -16.14 5.04 -6.88
N GLY A 25 -15.20 5.94 -6.56
CA GLY A 25 -15.08 6.54 -5.23
C GLY A 25 -14.68 5.53 -4.15
N THR A 26 -14.09 4.40 -4.56
CA THR A 26 -13.73 3.30 -3.66
C THR A 26 -12.22 3.15 -3.55
N ALA A 27 -11.80 2.53 -2.44
CA ALA A 27 -10.43 2.11 -2.22
C ALA A 27 -10.37 0.67 -1.69
N GLN A 28 -9.27 -0.01 -1.97
CA GLN A 28 -8.99 -1.35 -1.48
C GLN A 28 -7.63 -1.36 -0.78
N ALA A 29 -7.60 -1.97 0.41
CA ALA A 29 -6.36 -2.21 1.12
C ALA A 29 -5.49 -3.22 0.36
N LEU A 30 -4.21 -2.92 0.23
CA LEU A 30 -3.18 -3.82 -0.29
C LEU A 30 -2.41 -4.43 0.89
N PRO A 31 -1.71 -5.57 0.69
CA PRO A 31 -0.85 -6.13 1.71
C PRO A 31 0.14 -5.09 2.23
N ALA A 32 0.23 -4.95 3.55
CA ALA A 32 1.18 -4.05 4.19
C ALA A 32 2.61 -4.58 4.05
N PHE A 33 3.58 -3.67 3.98
CA PHE A 33 4.99 -4.02 3.98
C PHE A 33 5.47 -4.18 5.42
N ASN A 34 6.04 -5.34 5.75
CA ASN A 34 6.83 -5.46 6.96
C ASN A 34 8.05 -4.55 6.85
N ALA A 35 8.29 -3.76 7.90
CA ALA A 35 9.40 -2.81 7.96
C ALA A 35 10.27 -3.08 9.19
N ARG A 36 11.54 -2.70 9.10
CA ARG A 36 12.46 -2.64 10.24
C ARG A 36 13.06 -1.25 10.28
N ASP A 37 12.84 -0.54 11.39
CA ASP A 37 13.27 0.85 11.57
C ASP A 37 12.79 1.76 10.43
N GLY A 38 11.56 1.55 9.96
CA GLY A 38 10.95 2.32 8.87
C GLY A 38 11.43 1.92 7.47
N ILE A 39 12.36 0.96 7.36
CA ILE A 39 12.88 0.47 6.09
C ILE A 39 12.04 -0.74 5.67
N PRO A 40 11.30 -0.69 4.55
CA PRO A 40 10.51 -1.82 4.08
C PRO A 40 11.41 -3.00 3.72
N ASN A 41 10.99 -4.20 4.09
CA ASN A 41 11.58 -5.43 3.57
C ASN A 41 11.00 -5.69 2.17
N TRP A 42 11.74 -5.28 1.14
CA TRP A 42 11.34 -5.42 -0.26
C TRP A 42 11.30 -6.86 -0.78
N LYS A 43 11.67 -7.86 0.04
CA LYS A 43 11.51 -9.28 -0.31
C LYS A 43 10.05 -9.68 -0.21
N ILE A 44 9.26 -9.20 -1.16
CA ILE A 44 7.90 -9.64 -1.40
C ILE A 44 8.02 -10.81 -2.37
N SER A 45 8.04 -12.04 -1.86
CA SER A 45 7.86 -13.23 -2.69
C SER A 45 6.45 -13.17 -3.30
N LYS A 46 6.40 -13.26 -4.63
CA LYS A 46 5.23 -13.10 -5.49
C LYS A 46 4.03 -13.99 -5.13
N ASN A 47 2.87 -13.51 -5.62
CA ASN A 47 1.60 -14.18 -5.91
C ASN A 47 0.53 -14.16 -4.82
N ALA A 48 -0.41 -13.23 -4.97
CA ALA A 48 -1.84 -13.52 -4.92
C ALA A 48 -2.46 -12.94 -6.21
#